data_AF-A0A3M9XJP1-F1
#
_entry.id   AF-A0A3M9XJP1-F1
#
_cell.length_a   1.000
_cell.length_b   1.000
_cell.length_c   1.000
_cell.angle_alpha   90.00
_cell.angle_beta   90.00
_cell.angle_gamma   90.00
#
_symmetry.space_group_name_H-M   'P 1'
#
loop_
_entity.id
_entity.type
_entity.pdbx_description
1 polymer ?
#
loop_
_entity_poly.entity_id
_entity_poly.type
_entity_poly.pdbx_seq_one_letter_code
_entity_poly.pdbx_strand_id
1 'polypeptide(L)'
;MQTFPVDIEPEQIVRWVIAERQAAPSKYRAIARRAKEVREMPTRKELRLGDAERDDLSEVATVATLQIAPVSPNKDWRLTITVEDEIGPLIPDEGAEAEAEEEEIDIAAFYDEFIRSGRGNATVVAEAESPAAKARMMRLLGDIERDHHAQHRKEA
;
A
#
# COMPACT_ATOMS: atom_id res chain seq x y z
N MET A 1 -3.29 19.03 -6.48
CA MET A 1 -2.14 18.16 -6.12
C MET A 1 -1.56 17.57 -7.40
N GLN A 2 -0.23 17.51 -7.50
CA GLN A 2 0.46 16.77 -8.56
C GLN A 2 0.83 15.40 -8.01
N THR A 3 0.39 14.36 -8.70
CA THR A 3 0.66 12.96 -8.38
C THR A 3 1.73 12.43 -9.34
N PHE A 4 2.70 11.68 -8.82
CA PHE A 4 3.76 11.08 -9.63
C PHE A 4 4.16 9.71 -9.06
N PRO A 5 4.48 8.73 -9.93
CA PRO A 5 5.00 7.45 -9.48
C PRO A 5 6.39 7.63 -8.85
N VAL A 6 6.70 6.79 -7.88
CA VAL A 6 8.01 6.76 -7.22
C VAL A 6 8.69 5.45 -7.57
N ASP A 7 9.89 5.56 -8.14
CA ASP A 7 10.74 4.43 -8.53
C ASP A 7 11.65 4.04 -7.36
N ILE A 8 11.04 3.70 -6.21
CA ILE A 8 11.74 3.17 -5.03
C ILE A 8 11.03 1.91 -4.61
N GLU A 9 11.80 0.88 -4.31
CA GLU A 9 11.27 -0.40 -3.84
C GLU A 9 10.39 -0.17 -2.59
N PRO A 10 9.13 -0.65 -2.61
CA PRO A 10 8.20 -0.44 -1.50
C PRO A 10 8.74 -1.05 -0.19
N GLU A 11 9.49 -2.15 -0.29
CA GLU A 11 10.19 -2.75 0.85
C GLU A 11 11.10 -1.77 1.58
N GLN A 12 11.88 -1.01 0.82
CA GLN A 12 12.84 -0.05 1.35
C GLN A 12 12.12 1.10 2.07
N ILE A 13 11.02 1.60 1.50
CA ILE A 13 10.20 2.65 2.11
C ILE A 13 9.62 2.18 3.44
N VAL A 14 9.02 0.99 3.48
CA VAL A 14 8.38 0.47 4.70
C VAL A 14 9.40 0.21 5.80
N ARG A 15 10.56 -0.39 5.47
CA ARG A 15 11.66 -0.60 6.43
C ARG A 15 12.17 0.72 7.00
N TRP A 16 12.35 1.73 6.15
CA TRP A 16 12.79 3.06 6.58
C TRP A 16 11.77 3.68 7.53
N VAL A 17 10.47 3.61 7.22
CA VAL A 17 9.39 4.14 8.08
C VAL A 17 9.35 3.45 9.44
N ILE A 18 9.57 2.13 9.48
CA ILE A 18 9.66 1.37 10.74
C ILE A 18 10.85 1.86 11.57
N ALA A 19 12.02 2.06 10.95
CA ALA A 19 13.21 2.55 11.62
C ALA A 19 13.04 3.98 12.14
N GLU A 20 12.49 4.88 11.33
CA GLU A 20 12.25 6.28 11.70
C GLU A 20 11.24 6.40 12.86
N ARG A 21 10.21 5.53 12.90
CA ARG A 21 9.28 5.48 14.04
C ARG A 21 9.94 5.04 15.35
N GLN A 22 10.98 4.21 15.28
CA GLN A 22 11.72 3.73 16.45
C GLN A 22 12.74 4.76 16.94
N ALA A 23 13.26 5.62 16.06
CA ALA A 23 14.33 6.59 16.34
C ALA A 23 13.85 7.94 16.94
N ALA A 24 12.73 7.94 17.68
CA ALA A 24 11.99 9.11 18.18
C ALA A 24 12.81 10.40 18.41
N PRO A 25 12.30 11.61 18.04
CA PRO A 25 10.91 11.93 17.69
C PRO A 25 10.56 11.82 16.19
N SER A 26 9.49 11.09 15.87
CA SER A 26 9.00 10.88 14.51
C SER A 26 8.42 12.16 13.90
N LYS A 27 8.96 12.61 12.76
CA LYS A 27 8.48 13.79 12.02
C LYS A 27 7.28 13.50 11.11
N TYR A 28 6.91 12.23 10.99
CA TYR A 28 5.94 11.73 10.01
C TYR A 28 4.85 10.92 10.70
N ARG A 29 3.64 11.02 10.15
CA ARG A 29 2.51 10.16 10.47
C ARG A 29 2.37 9.14 9.35
N ALA A 30 2.49 7.88 9.71
CA ALA A 30 2.24 6.75 8.82
C ALA A 30 1.01 5.99 9.30
N ILE A 31 0.08 5.66 8.42
CA ILE A 31 -1.15 4.90 8.70
C ILE A 31 -1.21 3.78 7.68
N ALA A 32 -1.27 2.53 8.14
CA ALA A 32 -1.48 1.38 7.29
C ALA A 32 -2.93 0.91 7.40
N ARG A 33 -3.52 0.53 6.27
CA ARG A 33 -4.88 0.01 6.17
C ARG A 33 -4.91 -1.19 5.26
N ARG A 34 -5.88 -2.07 5.48
CA ARG A 34 -6.24 -3.13 4.55
C ARG A 34 -7.74 -3.10 4.31
N ALA A 35 -8.14 -3.39 3.09
CA ALA A 35 -9.52 -3.55 2.68
C ALA A 35 -9.62 -4.82 1.83
N LYS A 36 -10.74 -5.53 1.94
CA LYS A 36 -11.09 -6.61 1.02
C LYS A 36 -12.04 -6.05 -0.01
N GLU A 37 -11.62 -6.02 -1.27
CA GLU A 37 -12.44 -5.60 -2.40
C GLU A 37 -12.89 -6.85 -3.16
N VAL A 38 -14.20 -7.12 -3.14
CA VAL A 38 -14.80 -8.13 -4.03
C VAL A 38 -14.98 -7.45 -5.39
N ARG A 39 -14.17 -7.84 -6.37
CA ARG A 39 -14.33 -7.37 -7.75
C ARG A 39 -15.21 -8.35 -8.50
N GLU A 40 -16.30 -7.83 -9.07
CA GLU A 40 -17.09 -8.54 -10.06
C GLU A 40 -16.23 -8.72 -11.33
N MET A 41 -15.91 -9.96 -11.70
CA MET A 41 -15.20 -10.22 -12.96
C MET A 41 -16.10 -9.77 -14.13
N PRO A 42 -15.61 -8.94 -15.08
CA PRO A 42 -16.35 -8.69 -16.30
C PRO A 42 -16.44 -10.02 -17.05
N THR A 43 -17.65 -10.56 -17.14
CA THR A 43 -17.99 -11.77 -17.91
C THR A 43 -17.35 -11.66 -19.28
N ARG A 44 -16.25 -12.41 -19.50
CA ARG A 44 -15.59 -12.53 -20.80
C ARG A 44 -16.58 -13.24 -21.72
N LYS A 45 -17.46 -12.46 -22.36
CA LYS A 45 -18.28 -12.87 -23.49
C LYS A 45 -17.32 -13.29 -24.59
N GLU A 46 -16.92 -14.54 -24.60
CA GLU A 46 -16.51 -15.32 -25.77
C GLU A 46 -15.93 -16.63 -25.26
N LEU A 47 -16.80 -17.60 -24.99
CA LEU A 47 -16.59 -19.02 -25.30
C LEU A 47 -17.95 -19.69 -25.10
N ARG A 48 -18.58 -20.03 -26.24
CA ARG A 48 -19.77 -20.87 -26.28
C ARG A 48 -19.47 -22.18 -25.55
N LEU A 49 -20.28 -22.55 -24.56
CA LEU A 49 -20.59 -23.94 -24.22
C LEU A 49 -21.71 -23.98 -23.15
N GLY A 50 -22.70 -24.82 -23.43
CA GLY A 50 -23.58 -25.55 -22.50
C GLY A 50 -24.15 -24.87 -21.26
N ASP A 51 -25.47 -24.76 -21.24
CA ASP A 51 -26.32 -24.65 -20.05
C ASP A 51 -26.00 -25.76 -19.02
N ALA A 52 -25.15 -25.47 -18.03
CA ALA A 52 -25.06 -26.15 -16.73
C ALA A 52 -24.05 -25.39 -15.84
N GLU A 53 -24.54 -24.87 -14.71
CA GLU A 53 -23.71 -24.40 -13.57
C GLU A 53 -22.83 -23.18 -13.88
N ARG A 54 -23.49 -22.02 -14.05
CA ARG A 54 -22.84 -20.71 -14.04
C ARG A 54 -22.51 -20.34 -12.60
N ASP A 55 -21.39 -20.84 -12.09
CA ASP A 55 -20.83 -20.38 -10.82
C ASP A 55 -20.41 -18.91 -10.99
N ASP A 56 -20.94 -18.05 -10.13
CA ASP A 56 -20.68 -16.61 -10.11
C ASP A 56 -19.24 -16.40 -9.62
N LEU A 57 -18.26 -16.52 -10.53
CA LEU A 57 -16.84 -16.35 -10.22
C LEU A 57 -16.58 -14.91 -9.76
N SER A 58 -16.63 -14.70 -8.44
CA SER A 58 -16.23 -13.47 -7.77
C SER A 58 -14.76 -13.58 -7.38
N GLU A 59 -13.95 -12.63 -7.83
CA GLU A 59 -12.54 -12.53 -7.42
C GLU A 59 -12.44 -11.59 -6.21
N VAL A 60 -11.76 -12.04 -5.15
CA VAL A 60 -11.55 -11.25 -3.94
C VAL A 60 -10.12 -10.72 -3.95
N ALA A 61 -9.97 -9.42 -4.21
CA ALA A 61 -8.68 -8.75 -4.09
C ALA A 61 -8.53 -8.17 -2.69
N THR A 62 -7.41 -8.40 -2.03
CA THR A 62 -7.05 -7.68 -0.81
C THR A 62 -6.21 -6.48 -1.19
N VAL A 63 -6.68 -5.28 -0.86
CA VAL A 63 -5.96 -4.03 -1.12
C VAL A 63 -5.41 -3.51 0.20
N ALA A 64 -4.10 -3.50 0.34
CA ALA A 64 -3.42 -2.89 1.46
C ALA A 64 -2.87 -1.51 1.06
N THR A 65 -3.08 -0.51 1.89
CA THR A 65 -2.61 0.86 1.65
C THR A 65 -1.83 1.38 2.84
N LEU A 66 -0.57 1.79 2.63
CA LEU A 66 0.22 2.54 3.60
C LEU A 66 0.31 4.00 3.16
N GLN A 67 -0.20 4.91 3.97
CA GLN A 67 -0.11 6.35 3.75
C GLN A 67 0.89 6.98 4.72
N ILE A 68 1.81 7.77 4.18
CA ILE A 68 2.83 8.50 4.93
C ILE A 68 2.66 9.99 4.61
N ALA A 69 2.57 10.81 5.66
CA ALA A 69 2.39 12.25 5.56
C ALA A 69 3.17 12.96 6.67
N PRO A 70 3.53 14.24 6.51
CA PRO A 70 4.13 15.01 7.59
C PRO A 70 3.13 15.21 8.75
N VAL A 71 3.62 15.27 10.00
CA VAL A 71 2.79 15.62 11.17
C VAL A 71 2.32 17.08 11.13
N SER A 72 3.00 17.92 10.34
CA SER A 72 2.68 19.33 10.14
C SER A 72 1.22 19.55 9.70
N PRO A 73 0.57 20.64 10.15
CA PRO A 73 -0.84 20.91 9.85
C PRO A 73 -1.14 21.05 8.35
N ASN A 74 -0.13 21.41 7.56
CA ASN A 74 -0.32 21.73 6.16
C ASN A 74 -0.33 20.52 5.22
N LYS A 75 -0.11 19.27 5.70
CA LYS A 75 -0.19 18.00 4.92
C LYS A 75 0.22 18.13 3.43
N ASP A 76 1.26 18.91 3.16
CA ASP A 76 1.45 19.46 1.81
C ASP A 76 1.90 18.40 0.80
N TRP A 77 2.24 17.21 1.30
CA TRP A 77 2.60 16.04 0.53
C TRP A 77 2.12 14.76 1.22
N ARG A 78 1.94 13.71 0.42
CA ARG A 78 1.61 12.36 0.87
C ARG A 78 2.35 11.34 0.01
N LEU A 79 2.87 10.29 0.63
CA LEU A 79 3.39 9.11 -0.04
C LEU A 79 2.42 7.96 0.27
N THR A 80 1.93 7.30 -0.77
CA THR A 80 0.98 6.20 -0.67
C THR A 80 1.59 4.97 -1.31
N ILE A 81 1.66 3.88 -0.56
CA ILE A 81 2.02 2.56 -1.06
C ILE A 81 0.73 1.75 -1.11
N THR A 82 0.37 1.24 -2.27
CA THR A 82 -0.79 0.37 -2.45
C THR A 82 -0.29 -1.00 -2.87
N VAL A 83 -0.72 -2.06 -2.19
CA VAL A 83 -0.44 -3.45 -2.55
C VAL A 83 -1.77 -4.10 -2.88
N GLU A 84 -1.91 -4.54 -4.12
CA GLU A 84 -3.07 -5.32 -4.58
C GLU A 84 -2.69 -6.79 -4.61
N ASP A 85 -3.21 -7.58 -3.66
CA ASP A 85 -3.04 -9.04 -3.61
C ASP A 85 -4.31 -9.73 -4.13
N GLU A 86 -4.18 -10.41 -5.27
CA GLU A 86 -5.26 -11.17 -5.88
C GLU A 86 -5.34 -12.54 -5.19
N ILE A 87 -6.29 -12.71 -4.27
CA ILE A 87 -6.61 -14.02 -3.71
C ILE A 87 -7.64 -14.65 -4.66
N GLY A 88 -7.30 -15.81 -5.22
CA GLY A 88 -8.13 -16.51 -6.22
C GLY A 88 -9.59 -16.78 -5.78
N PRO A 89 -10.40 -17.38 -6.67
CA PRO A 89 -11.86 -17.40 -6.54
C PRO A 89 -12.32 -18.02 -5.21
N LEU A 90 -13.18 -17.30 -4.49
CA LEU A 90 -13.83 -17.80 -3.28
C LEU A 90 -15.03 -18.65 -3.69
N ILE A 91 -15.13 -19.88 -3.18
CA ILE A 91 -16.40 -20.62 -3.22
C ILE A 91 -17.34 -19.91 -2.23
N PRO A 92 -18.52 -19.44 -2.66
CA PRO A 92 -19.42 -18.67 -1.80
C PRO A 92 -20.08 -19.60 -0.78
N ASP A 93 -19.43 -19.80 0.37
CA ASP A 93 -20.08 -20.40 1.54
C ASP A 93 -20.56 -19.29 2.47
N GLU A 94 -21.89 -19.12 2.45
CA GLU A 94 -22.74 -18.45 3.45
C GLU A 94 -22.39 -17.00 3.85
N GLY A 95 -23.06 -16.06 3.19
CA GLY A 95 -23.82 -15.04 3.93
C GLY A 95 -23.09 -13.83 4.50
N ALA A 96 -21.88 -13.50 4.04
CA ALA A 96 -21.31 -12.20 4.33
C ALA A 96 -21.72 -11.21 3.24
N GLU A 97 -22.66 -10.32 3.55
CA GLU A 97 -22.72 -9.00 2.93
C GLU A 97 -21.32 -8.42 3.06
N ALA A 98 -20.52 -8.50 1.98
CA ALA A 98 -19.14 -8.04 1.96
C ALA A 98 -19.15 -6.50 1.95
N GLU A 99 -19.53 -5.90 3.07
CA GLU A 99 -19.12 -4.55 3.40
C GLU A 99 -17.58 -4.57 3.34
N ALA A 100 -17.01 -3.79 2.44
CA ALA A 100 -15.57 -3.63 2.33
C ALA A 100 -15.09 -2.94 3.62
N GLU A 101 -14.87 -3.71 4.69
CA GLU A 101 -14.43 -3.20 5.98
C GLU A 101 -12.96 -2.78 5.84
N GLU A 102 -12.75 -1.47 5.72
CA GLU A 102 -11.41 -0.88 5.83
C GLU A 102 -10.91 -0.98 7.27
N GLU A 103 -9.89 -1.80 7.50
CA GLU A 103 -9.28 -1.98 8.82
C GLU A 103 -7.91 -1.28 8.90
N GLU A 104 -7.70 -0.46 9.93
CA GLU A 104 -6.37 0.10 10.25
C GLU A 104 -5.50 -1.00 10.89
N ILE A 105 -4.31 -1.21 10.34
CA ILE A 105 -3.36 -2.23 10.80
C ILE A 105 -2.03 -1.61 11.21
N ASP A 106 -1.25 -2.35 12.00
CA ASP A 106 0.12 -1.96 12.32
C ASP A 106 1.02 -2.00 11.08
N ILE A 107 1.96 -1.05 11.00
CA ILE A 107 2.93 -0.98 9.88
C ILE A 107 3.82 -2.22 9.84
N ALA A 108 4.09 -2.83 11.00
CA ALA A 108 4.83 -4.09 11.08
C ALA A 108 4.03 -5.26 10.48
N ALA A 109 2.72 -5.29 10.71
CA ALA A 109 1.83 -6.28 10.09
C ALA A 109 1.74 -6.07 8.57
N PHE A 110 1.58 -4.81 8.13
CA PHE A 110 1.61 -4.44 6.71
C PHE A 110 2.89 -4.94 6.00
N TYR A 111 4.04 -4.76 6.67
CA TYR A 111 5.32 -5.23 6.14
C TYR A 111 5.39 -6.75 6.00
N ASP A 112 4.99 -7.51 7.01
CA ASP A 112 5.12 -8.97 6.98
C ASP A 112 4.09 -9.63 6.04
N GLU A 113 2.85 -9.14 6.05
CA GLU A 113 1.75 -9.72 5.29
C GLU A 113 1.82 -9.39 3.80
N PHE A 114 2.17 -8.15 3.42
CA PHE A 114 2.05 -7.68 2.03
C PHE A 114 3.40 -7.47 1.35
N ILE A 115 4.39 -6.90 2.05
CA ILE A 115 5.67 -6.53 1.44
C ILE A 115 6.64 -7.71 1.43
N ARG A 116 6.91 -8.30 2.60
CA ARG A 116 7.88 -9.38 2.78
C ARG A 116 7.44 -10.68 2.11
N SER A 117 6.13 -10.94 2.12
CA SER A 117 5.55 -12.11 1.49
C SER A 117 5.66 -12.08 -0.04
N GLY A 118 5.99 -10.92 -0.63
CA GLY A 118 6.08 -10.75 -2.09
C GLY A 118 4.76 -11.03 -2.81
N ARG A 119 3.65 -10.90 -2.08
CA ARG A 119 2.30 -11.19 -2.56
C ARG A 119 1.67 -9.92 -3.11
N GLY A 120 1.16 -9.99 -4.33
CA GLY A 120 0.51 -8.88 -4.99
C GLY A 120 1.44 -7.89 -5.72
N ASN A 121 0.81 -6.93 -6.36
CA ASN A 121 1.48 -5.86 -7.10
C ASN A 121 1.53 -4.61 -6.20
N ALA A 122 2.74 -4.21 -5.80
CA ALA A 122 2.96 -3.04 -4.98
C ALA A 122 3.26 -1.82 -5.86
N THR A 123 2.47 -0.76 -5.71
CA THR A 123 2.63 0.52 -6.41
C THR A 123 2.90 1.63 -5.40
N VAL A 124 3.88 2.48 -5.70
CA VAL A 124 4.22 3.63 -4.86
C VAL A 124 3.91 4.93 -5.60
N VAL A 125 3.12 5.78 -4.96
CA VAL A 125 2.66 7.05 -5.51
C VAL A 125 2.93 8.19 -4.53
N ALA A 126 3.55 9.25 -5.03
CA ALA A 126 3.74 10.49 -4.29
C ALA A 126 2.81 11.59 -4.78
N GLU A 127 2.27 12.35 -3.84
CA GLU A 127 1.39 13.48 -4.07
C GLU A 127 2.00 14.72 -3.41
N ALA A 128 2.02 15.85 -4.12
CA ALA A 128 2.48 17.12 -3.59
C ALA A 128 1.57 18.28 -4.03
N GLU A 129 1.26 19.19 -3.10
CA GLU A 129 0.42 20.37 -3.35
C GLU A 129 1.16 21.54 -3.97
N SER A 130 2.46 21.64 -3.68
CA SER A 130 3.29 22.79 -4.06
C SER A 130 4.70 22.35 -4.47
N PRO A 131 5.42 23.17 -5.26
CA PRO A 131 6.82 22.91 -5.59
C PRO A 131 7.71 22.72 -4.35
N ALA A 132 7.46 23.49 -3.28
CA ALA A 132 8.16 23.35 -2.00
C ALA A 132 7.86 22.00 -1.32
N ALA A 133 6.62 21.52 -1.40
CA ALA A 133 6.23 20.22 -0.87
C ALA A 133 6.86 19.08 -1.67
N LYS A 134 6.90 19.20 -3.00
CA LYS A 134 7.61 18.28 -3.89
C LYS A 134 9.10 18.21 -3.55
N ALA A 135 9.76 19.34 -3.29
CA ALA A 135 11.17 19.36 -2.90
C ALA A 135 11.41 18.65 -1.55
N ARG A 136 10.51 18.84 -0.56
CA ARG A 136 10.57 18.10 0.72
C ARG A 136 10.36 16.60 0.51
N MET A 137 9.40 16.21 -0.33
CA MET A 137 9.16 14.82 -0.71
C MET A 137 10.40 14.22 -1.39
N MET A 138 10.97 14.86 -2.40
CA MET A 138 12.16 14.33 -3.08
C MET A 138 13.37 14.22 -2.15
N ARG A 139 13.50 15.11 -1.16
CA ARG A 139 14.52 14.98 -0.12
C ARG A 139 14.29 13.74 0.77
N LEU A 140 13.04 13.47 1.15
CA LEU A 140 12.69 12.24 1.87
C LEU A 140 12.98 10.99 1.04
N LEU A 141 12.58 10.98 -0.23
CA LEU A 141 12.86 9.88 -1.15
C LEU A 141 14.36 9.62 -1.28
N GLY A 142 15.18 10.67 -1.36
CA GLY A 142 16.64 10.54 -1.36
C GLY A 142 17.24 10.04 -0.04
N ASP A 143 16.60 10.30 1.10
CA ASP A 143 17.02 9.76 2.40
C ASP A 143 16.68 8.26 2.53
N ILE A 144 15.49 7.89 2.05
CA ILE A 144 15.05 6.50 1.94
C ILE A 144 15.97 5.72 1.02
N GLU A 145 16.23 6.23 -0.19
CA GLU A 145 17.08 5.59 -1.21
C GLU A 145 18.50 5.32 -0.68
N ARG A 146 19.06 6.27 0.10
CA ARG A 146 20.40 6.14 0.66
C ARG A 146 20.47 5.35 1.96
N ASP A 147 19.33 4.90 2.49
CA ASP A 147 19.18 4.23 3.77
C ASP A 147 20.03 4.93 4.86
N HIS A 148 19.78 6.22 5.06
CA HIS A 148 20.57 7.03 5.99
C HIS A 148 20.57 6.44 7.42
N HIS A 149 19.54 5.66 7.79
CA HIS A 149 19.47 4.92 9.05
C HIS A 149 20.44 3.73 9.14
N ALA A 150 20.74 3.01 8.05
CA ALA A 150 21.78 1.97 8.04
C ALA A 150 23.19 2.56 8.11
N GLN A 151 23.40 3.76 7.53
CA GLN A 151 24.69 4.44 7.62
C GLN A 151 24.98 4.90 9.05
N HIS A 152 24.00 5.52 9.71
CA HIS A 152 24.15 5.98 11.11
C HIS A 152 24.30 4.84 12.13
N ARG A 153 23.95 3.59 11.76
CA ARG A 153 24.13 2.39 12.60
C ARG A 153 25.50 1.72 12.44
N LYS A 154 26.26 2.05 11.38
CA LYS A 154 27.64 1.55 11.16
C LYS A 154 28.70 2.43 11.81
N GLU A 155 28.33 3.63 12.25
CA GLU A 155 29.24 4.61 12.88
C GLU A 155 29.03 4.75 14.41
N ALA A 156 28.22 3.87 15.02
CA ALA A 156 27.94 3.85 16.46
C ALA A 156 28.61 2.64 17.15
#